data_AF-A0A8T3PPX3-F1
#
_entry.id   AF-A0A8T3PPX3-F1
#
_cell.length_a   1.000
_cell.length_b   1.000
_cell.length_c   1.000
_cell.angle_alpha   90.00
_cell.angle_beta   90.00
_cell.angle_gamma   90.00
#
_symmetry.space_group_name_H-M   'P 1'
#
loop_
_entity.id
_entity.type
_entity.pdbx_description
1 polymer ?
#
loop_
_entity_poly.entity_id
_entity_poly.type
_entity_poly.pdbx_seq_one_letter_code
_entity_poly.pdbx_strand_id
1 'polypeptide(L)'
;MVKKQTESVIPKIIYANVSPHSVGGVSMFEAGNRINAETAANFVSEHEVIVRSVNRLRDAGFEILQVTPMTINIAGSQATYERAFNTKLVAEERPVIKPGGVHDTGTFIDCPETEMSGLIATAGSTVGDLIEGVAIEEPRYPMATSMFAPHKAYWHLDVPAGVSLGCNADKAHRSGITGKGIKVAMVDSGWSKHPFFVNRGYRAAPVVLGPGAANPLKDESGHGTGESANIFACAPDIELLPVKINFANSLGAFNTAVG
;
A
#
# COMPACT_ATOMS: atom_id res chain seq x y z
N MET A 1 31.46 -8.24 19.04
CA MET A 1 30.83 -9.38 18.34
C MET A 1 30.63 -8.98 16.90
N VAL A 2 31.31 -9.64 15.96
CA VAL A 2 31.10 -9.45 14.53
C VAL A 2 29.71 -10.00 14.20
N LYS A 3 28.76 -9.13 13.84
CA LYS A 3 27.46 -9.56 13.30
C LYS A 3 27.76 -10.36 12.04
N LYS A 4 27.47 -11.65 12.06
CA LYS A 4 27.52 -12.52 10.88
C LYS A 4 26.53 -11.92 9.89
N GLN A 5 27.00 -11.37 8.76
CA GLN A 5 26.15 -11.02 7.63
C GLN A 5 25.52 -12.32 7.16
N THR A 6 24.28 -12.58 7.58
CA THR A 6 23.40 -13.50 6.86
C THR A 6 23.23 -12.91 5.47
N GLU A 7 23.62 -13.66 4.43
CA GLU A 7 23.34 -13.29 3.04
C GLU A 7 21.86 -12.95 2.92
N SER A 8 21.57 -11.79 2.31
CA SER A 8 20.20 -11.34 2.04
C SER A 8 19.51 -12.38 1.16
N VAL A 9 18.42 -12.97 1.63
CA VAL A 9 17.71 -14.03 0.91
C VAL A 9 16.53 -13.44 0.16
N ILE A 10 16.48 -13.66 -1.15
CA ILE A 10 15.32 -13.29 -1.96
C ILE A 10 14.12 -14.14 -1.53
N PRO A 11 12.95 -13.54 -1.24
CA PRO A 11 11.77 -14.27 -0.82
C PRO A 11 11.28 -15.21 -1.91
N LYS A 12 10.62 -16.30 -1.49
CA LYS A 12 10.05 -17.30 -2.42
C LYS A 12 9.03 -16.71 -3.40
N ILE A 13 8.30 -15.70 -2.94
CA ILE A 13 7.29 -14.97 -3.72
C ILE A 13 7.63 -13.49 -3.64
N ILE A 14 7.71 -12.86 -4.79
CA ILE A 14 7.93 -11.42 -4.98
C ILE A 14 6.64 -10.84 -5.56
N TYR A 15 6.20 -9.73 -5.00
CA TYR A 15 5.01 -9.00 -5.42
C TYR A 15 5.44 -7.73 -6.15
N ALA A 16 4.72 -7.38 -7.20
CA ALA A 16 5.00 -6.19 -7.97
C ALA A 16 3.75 -5.65 -8.67
N ASN A 17 3.80 -4.38 -9.05
CA ASN A 17 2.83 -3.75 -9.93
C ASN A 17 3.45 -3.53 -11.30
N VAL A 18 2.78 -4.05 -12.31
CA VAL A 18 3.12 -3.83 -13.71
C VAL A 18 2.28 -2.67 -14.22
N SER A 19 2.93 -1.69 -14.84
CA SER A 19 2.23 -0.63 -15.58
C SER A 19 2.16 -1.04 -17.05
N PRO A 20 0.97 -1.28 -17.63
CA PRO A 20 0.82 -1.41 -19.08
C PRO A 20 1.04 -0.05 -19.76
N HIS A 21 1.30 -0.05 -21.07
CA HIS A 21 1.51 1.21 -21.79
C HIS A 21 0.32 2.17 -21.61
N SER A 22 0.65 3.34 -21.09
CA SER A 22 -0.28 4.43 -20.80
C SER A 22 -0.80 5.09 -22.08
N VAL A 23 -2.07 5.49 -22.13
CA VAL A 23 -2.67 6.19 -23.29
C VAL A 23 -1.97 7.51 -23.62
N GLY A 24 -1.37 8.16 -22.60
CA GLY A 24 -0.61 9.40 -22.75
C GLY A 24 0.76 9.23 -23.41
N GLY A 25 1.22 8.00 -23.67
CA GLY A 25 2.49 7.72 -24.34
C GLY A 25 3.75 8.07 -23.54
N VAL A 26 3.61 8.47 -22.28
CA VAL A 26 4.72 8.72 -21.34
C VAL A 26 4.60 7.70 -20.21
N SER A 27 5.70 7.02 -19.90
CA SER A 27 5.76 6.04 -18.83
C SER A 27 5.48 6.67 -17.46
N MET A 28 4.71 5.98 -16.61
CA MET A 28 4.47 6.37 -15.21
C MET A 28 5.78 6.48 -14.43
N PHE A 29 6.81 5.72 -14.81
CA PHE A 29 8.14 5.74 -14.19
C PHE A 29 8.99 6.93 -14.62
N GLU A 30 8.60 7.63 -15.69
CA GLU A 30 9.30 8.80 -16.24
C GLU A 30 8.54 10.11 -16.01
N ALA A 31 7.26 10.02 -15.62
CA ALA A 31 6.37 11.17 -15.51
C ALA A 31 6.75 12.13 -14.38
N GLY A 32 7.29 11.63 -13.27
CA GLY A 32 7.66 12.42 -12.10
C GLY A 32 6.52 13.35 -11.65
N ASN A 33 6.81 14.65 -11.47
CA ASN A 33 5.83 15.66 -11.04
C ASN A 33 4.73 15.99 -12.08
N ARG A 34 4.72 15.33 -13.24
CA ARG A 34 3.68 15.54 -14.27
C ARG A 34 2.38 14.81 -13.94
N ILE A 35 2.38 13.87 -13.00
CA ILE A 35 1.18 13.20 -12.53
C ILE A 35 0.45 14.12 -11.54
N ASN A 36 -0.72 14.63 -11.95
CA ASN A 36 -1.60 15.46 -11.13
C ASN A 36 -3.07 15.14 -11.46
N ALA A 37 -4.01 15.84 -10.80
CA ALA A 37 -5.43 15.57 -10.95
C ALA A 37 -5.92 15.74 -12.41
N GLU A 38 -5.30 16.64 -13.18
CA GLU A 38 -5.65 16.93 -14.56
C GLU A 38 -5.06 15.92 -15.55
N THR A 39 -3.93 15.30 -15.21
CA THR A 39 -3.18 14.40 -16.12
C THR A 39 -3.22 12.93 -15.73
N ALA A 40 -3.78 12.57 -14.57
CA ALA A 40 -3.83 11.19 -14.08
C ALA A 40 -4.49 10.23 -15.09
N ALA A 41 -5.51 10.70 -15.82
CA ALA A 41 -6.18 9.93 -16.86
C ALA A 41 -5.26 9.53 -18.03
N ASN A 42 -4.12 10.20 -18.22
CA ASN A 42 -3.14 9.85 -19.25
C ASN A 42 -2.38 8.56 -18.92
N PHE A 43 -2.42 8.11 -17.66
CA PHE A 43 -1.70 6.93 -17.16
C PHE A 43 -2.59 5.70 -17.01
N VAL A 44 -3.82 5.76 -17.52
CA VAL A 44 -4.62 4.55 -17.74
C VAL A 44 -4.19 3.90 -19.06
N SER A 45 -4.45 2.61 -19.20
CA SER A 45 -4.20 1.84 -20.40
C SER A 45 -5.50 1.46 -21.10
N GLU A 46 -5.44 1.32 -22.42
CA GLU A 46 -6.55 0.78 -23.22
C GLU A 46 -6.91 -0.64 -22.76
N HIS A 47 -8.20 -0.98 -22.80
CA HIS A 47 -8.68 -2.29 -22.35
C HIS A 47 -7.99 -3.45 -23.08
N GLU A 48 -7.74 -3.30 -24.39
CA GLU A 48 -7.04 -4.31 -25.18
C GLU A 48 -5.60 -4.53 -24.69
N VAL A 49 -4.87 -3.45 -24.37
CA VAL A 49 -3.50 -3.52 -23.84
C VAL A 49 -3.50 -4.24 -22.50
N ILE A 50 -4.44 -3.91 -21.61
CA ILE A 50 -4.58 -4.57 -20.30
C ILE A 50 -4.80 -6.08 -20.47
N VAL A 51 -5.78 -6.48 -21.30
CA VAL A 51 -6.10 -7.90 -21.52
C VAL A 51 -4.91 -8.66 -22.09
N ARG A 52 -4.20 -8.07 -23.07
CA ARG A 52 -2.99 -8.67 -23.66
C ARG A 52 -1.86 -8.79 -22.64
N SER A 53 -1.62 -7.77 -21.82
CA SER A 53 -0.64 -7.79 -20.73
C SER A 53 -0.95 -8.88 -19.72
N VAL A 54 -2.20 -8.99 -19.26
CA VAL A 54 -2.65 -10.03 -18.32
C VAL A 54 -2.39 -11.42 -18.87
N ASN A 55 -2.76 -11.67 -20.13
CA ASN A 55 -2.55 -12.99 -20.75
C ASN A 55 -1.07 -13.32 -20.85
N ARG A 56 -0.22 -12.37 -21.28
CA ARG A 56 1.22 -12.63 -21.42
C ARG A 56 1.93 -12.81 -20.09
N LEU A 57 1.53 -12.09 -19.05
CA LEU A 57 2.03 -12.28 -17.69
C LEU A 57 1.64 -13.67 -17.13
N ARG A 58 0.41 -14.13 -17.38
CA ARG A 58 0.00 -15.51 -17.02
C ARG A 58 0.81 -16.56 -17.75
N ASP A 59 1.00 -16.40 -19.06
CA ASP A 59 1.79 -17.31 -19.88
C ASP A 59 3.26 -17.36 -19.43
N ALA A 60 3.79 -16.24 -18.91
CA ALA A 60 5.13 -16.16 -18.31
C ALA A 60 5.23 -16.85 -16.93
N GLY A 61 4.09 -17.19 -16.32
CA GLY A 61 3.99 -17.91 -15.04
C GLY A 61 3.69 -17.04 -13.83
N PHE A 62 3.23 -15.79 -14.01
CA PHE A 62 2.81 -14.94 -12.91
C PHE A 62 1.37 -15.26 -12.46
N GLU A 63 1.16 -15.18 -11.15
CA GLU A 63 -0.18 -15.09 -10.58
C GLU A 63 -0.68 -13.65 -10.72
N ILE A 64 -1.90 -13.48 -11.27
CA ILE A 64 -2.54 -12.16 -11.38
C ILE A 64 -3.45 -11.97 -10.19
N LEU A 65 -3.08 -11.04 -9.31
CA LEU A 65 -3.78 -10.79 -8.05
C LEU A 65 -4.86 -9.72 -8.21
N GLN A 66 -4.61 -8.70 -9.03
CA GLN A 66 -5.57 -7.64 -9.35
C GLN A 66 -5.27 -7.02 -10.71
N VAL A 67 -6.32 -6.55 -11.37
CA VAL A 67 -6.23 -5.79 -12.63
C VAL A 67 -7.00 -4.49 -12.46
N THR A 68 -6.40 -3.38 -12.88
CA THR A 68 -7.02 -2.06 -12.90
C THR A 68 -6.72 -1.36 -14.22
N PRO A 69 -7.35 -0.21 -14.51
CA PRO A 69 -7.02 0.56 -15.68
C PRO A 69 -5.57 1.08 -15.71
N MET A 70 -4.87 1.20 -14.58
CA MET A 70 -3.51 1.75 -14.51
C MET A 70 -2.44 0.70 -14.28
N THR A 71 -2.70 -0.30 -13.44
CA THR A 71 -1.71 -1.32 -13.06
C THR A 71 -2.30 -2.72 -12.98
N ILE A 72 -1.43 -3.72 -13.17
CA ILE A 72 -1.70 -5.13 -12.97
C ILE A 72 -0.81 -5.59 -11.80
N ASN A 73 -1.43 -6.09 -10.73
CA ASN A 73 -0.69 -6.62 -9.60
C ASN A 73 -0.38 -8.10 -9.81
N ILE A 74 0.90 -8.46 -9.66
CA ILE A 74 1.41 -9.80 -9.93
C ILE A 74 2.21 -10.37 -8.77
N ALA A 75 2.23 -11.69 -8.69
CA ALA A 75 3.13 -12.44 -7.83
C ALA A 75 3.88 -13.52 -8.61
N GLY A 76 5.13 -13.77 -8.24
CA GLY A 76 5.96 -14.79 -8.87
C GLY A 76 7.26 -15.06 -8.12
N SER A 77 7.97 -16.11 -8.52
CA SER A 77 9.31 -16.41 -8.00
C SER A 77 10.38 -15.55 -8.69
N GLN A 78 11.56 -15.41 -8.08
CA GLN A 78 12.72 -14.76 -8.71
C GLN A 78 12.96 -15.25 -10.14
N ALA A 79 12.99 -16.57 -10.35
CA ALA A 79 13.22 -17.17 -11.66
C ALA A 79 12.12 -16.84 -12.70
N THR A 80 10.92 -16.45 -12.24
CA THR A 80 9.83 -16.00 -13.11
C THR A 80 10.08 -14.57 -13.55
N TYR A 81 10.41 -13.67 -12.62
CA TYR A 81 10.79 -12.28 -12.92
C TYR A 81 12.01 -12.21 -13.85
N GLU A 82 13.11 -12.88 -13.50
CA GLU A 82 14.36 -12.82 -14.28
C GLU A 82 14.17 -13.32 -15.72
N ARG A 83 13.36 -14.36 -15.91
CA ARG A 83 13.08 -14.92 -17.24
C ARG A 83 12.14 -14.03 -18.05
N ALA A 84 11.06 -13.55 -17.45
CA ALA A 84 10.05 -12.78 -18.16
C ALA A 84 10.59 -11.42 -18.61
N PHE A 85 11.34 -10.76 -17.72
CA PHE A 85 11.85 -9.41 -17.91
C PHE A 85 13.31 -9.35 -18.41
N ASN A 86 13.96 -10.50 -18.58
CA ASN A 86 15.36 -10.61 -18.99
C ASN A 86 16.29 -9.75 -18.11
N THR A 87 16.23 -9.97 -16.80
CA THR A 87 16.93 -9.17 -15.78
C THR A 87 17.53 -10.06 -14.68
N LYS A 88 18.21 -9.44 -13.70
CA LYS A 88 18.70 -10.07 -12.48
C LYS A 88 18.20 -9.34 -11.24
N LEU A 89 17.59 -10.08 -10.33
CA LEU A 89 17.13 -9.54 -9.07
C LEU A 89 18.16 -9.80 -7.97
N VAL A 90 18.35 -8.82 -7.11
CA VAL A 90 19.21 -8.90 -5.93
C VAL A 90 18.42 -8.58 -4.67
N ALA A 91 18.88 -9.10 -3.53
CA ALA A 91 18.37 -8.71 -2.22
C ALA A 91 19.37 -7.79 -1.50
N GLU A 92 18.88 -6.66 -1.02
CA GLU A 92 19.67 -5.65 -0.32
C GLU A 92 19.12 -5.38 1.07
N GLU A 93 19.99 -5.37 2.08
CA GLU A 93 19.60 -4.95 3.43
C GLU A 93 19.73 -3.44 3.57
N ARG A 94 18.63 -2.76 3.87
CA ARG A 94 18.60 -1.30 4.08
C ARG A 94 18.13 -0.95 5.48
N PRO A 95 18.61 0.18 6.06
CA PRO A 95 18.13 0.66 7.35
C PRO A 95 16.63 0.96 7.32
N VAL A 96 15.91 0.50 8.34
CA VAL A 96 14.47 0.70 8.51
C VAL A 96 14.13 0.95 9.98
N ILE A 97 12.97 1.55 10.22
CA ILE A 97 12.40 1.70 11.56
C ILE A 97 11.28 0.68 11.72
N LYS A 98 11.50 -0.29 12.61
CA LYS A 98 10.59 -1.37 12.98
C LYS A 98 9.65 -0.92 14.13
N PRO A 99 8.66 -1.75 14.48
CA PRO A 99 7.60 -1.38 15.42
C PRO A 99 8.17 -0.97 16.78
N GLY A 100 7.60 0.07 17.39
CA GLY A 100 8.12 0.62 18.65
C GLY A 100 9.35 1.53 18.50
N GLY A 101 9.69 1.95 17.28
CA GLY A 101 10.82 2.86 17.01
C GLY A 101 12.17 2.13 16.98
N VAL A 102 12.18 0.83 16.71
CA VAL A 102 13.39 0.02 16.72
C VAL A 102 14.15 0.21 15.41
N HIS A 103 15.37 0.74 15.46
CA HIS A 103 16.25 0.81 14.30
C HIS A 103 16.80 -0.57 13.97
N ASP A 104 16.59 -1.05 12.74
CA ASP A 104 17.04 -2.35 12.27
C ASP A 104 17.26 -2.35 10.74
N THR A 105 17.45 -3.52 10.11
CA THR A 105 17.48 -3.68 8.65
C THR A 105 16.23 -4.37 8.10
N GLY A 106 15.91 -4.05 6.85
CA GLY A 106 14.92 -4.74 6.05
C GLY A 106 15.48 -5.17 4.70
N THR A 107 14.96 -6.29 4.19
CA THR A 107 15.38 -6.88 2.91
C THR A 107 14.54 -6.30 1.77
N PHE A 108 15.18 -5.55 0.89
CA PHE A 108 14.60 -4.97 -0.34
C PHE A 108 15.02 -5.82 -1.53
N ILE A 109 14.13 -5.96 -2.51
CA ILE A 109 14.44 -6.63 -3.76
C ILE A 109 14.61 -5.56 -4.83
N ASP A 110 15.73 -5.61 -5.54
CA ASP A 110 16.08 -4.57 -6.51
C ASP A 110 16.62 -5.17 -7.82
N CYS A 111 16.69 -4.31 -8.84
CA CYS A 111 17.24 -4.57 -10.15
C CYS A 111 18.46 -3.65 -10.36
N PRO A 112 19.70 -4.19 -10.33
CA PRO A 112 20.92 -3.37 -10.43
C PRO A 112 21.06 -2.58 -11.74
N GLU A 113 20.26 -2.91 -12.75
CA GLU A 113 20.29 -2.30 -14.09
C GLU A 113 19.49 -0.99 -14.17
N THR A 114 18.79 -0.61 -13.09
CA THR A 114 17.97 0.60 -13.02
C THR A 114 18.40 1.50 -11.86
N GLU A 115 18.42 2.81 -12.11
CA GLU A 115 18.70 3.81 -11.06
C GLU A 115 17.55 3.96 -10.05
N MET A 116 16.30 3.72 -10.49
CA MET A 116 15.13 3.77 -9.62
C MET A 116 15.03 2.46 -8.84
N SER A 117 15.08 2.56 -7.52
CA SER A 117 14.98 1.37 -6.68
C SER A 117 13.66 0.63 -6.85
N GLY A 118 13.74 -0.68 -6.99
CA GLY A 118 12.60 -1.58 -7.16
C GLY A 118 12.00 -1.53 -8.57
N LEU A 119 12.54 -0.73 -9.49
CA LEU A 119 12.08 -0.71 -10.88
C LEU A 119 12.71 -1.86 -11.66
N ILE A 120 11.92 -2.58 -12.45
CA ILE A 120 12.43 -3.43 -13.52
C ILE A 120 12.08 -2.76 -14.85
N ALA A 121 13.10 -2.44 -15.64
CA ALA A 121 12.93 -1.98 -17.00
C ALA A 121 12.44 -3.13 -17.90
N THR A 122 11.56 -2.82 -18.85
CA THR A 122 10.91 -3.84 -19.69
C THR A 122 11.45 -3.87 -21.11
N ALA A 123 12.33 -2.94 -21.47
CA ALA A 123 12.97 -2.89 -22.77
C ALA A 123 13.76 -4.18 -23.05
N GLY A 124 13.49 -4.81 -24.20
CA GLY A 124 14.13 -6.08 -24.58
C GLY A 124 13.53 -7.32 -23.90
N SER A 125 12.50 -7.18 -23.07
CA SER A 125 11.77 -8.31 -22.50
C SER A 125 10.68 -8.85 -23.42
N THR A 126 10.17 -10.05 -23.11
CA THR A 126 9.06 -10.69 -23.85
C THR A 126 7.71 -9.95 -23.74
N VAL A 127 7.63 -8.97 -22.85
CA VAL A 127 6.43 -8.19 -22.54
C VAL A 127 6.61 -6.69 -22.78
N GLY A 128 7.81 -6.23 -23.18
CA GLY A 128 8.13 -4.80 -23.31
C GLY A 128 7.30 -4.06 -24.36
N ASP A 129 6.67 -4.76 -25.30
CA ASP A 129 5.73 -4.18 -26.26
C ASP A 129 4.38 -3.77 -25.64
N LEU A 130 4.09 -4.25 -24.44
CA LEU A 130 2.80 -4.08 -23.75
C LEU A 130 2.89 -3.32 -22.43
N ILE A 131 4.07 -3.32 -21.80
CA ILE A 131 4.26 -2.75 -20.47
C ILE A 131 5.46 -1.80 -20.42
N GLU A 132 5.30 -0.71 -19.69
CA GLU A 132 6.28 0.37 -19.58
C GLU A 132 7.26 0.18 -18.41
N GLY A 133 6.91 -0.65 -17.42
CA GLY A 133 7.79 -0.96 -16.30
C GLY A 133 7.10 -1.80 -15.22
N VAL A 134 7.91 -2.28 -14.27
CA VAL A 134 7.44 -3.06 -13.12
C VAL A 134 8.02 -2.50 -11.83
N ALA A 135 7.16 -2.18 -10.86
CA ALA A 135 7.56 -1.73 -9.53
C ALA A 135 7.46 -2.88 -8.54
N ILE A 136 8.59 -3.33 -8.00
CA ILE A 136 8.67 -4.34 -6.94
C ILE A 136 8.22 -3.73 -5.61
N GLU A 137 7.41 -4.47 -4.86
CA GLU A 137 6.92 -4.03 -3.55
C GLU A 137 8.01 -4.11 -2.48
N GLU A 138 8.01 -3.15 -1.57
CA GLU A 138 8.99 -3.03 -0.48
C GLU A 138 8.45 -3.55 0.86
N PRO A 139 9.30 -4.05 1.78
CA PRO A 139 8.86 -4.43 3.11
C PRO A 139 8.35 -3.23 3.93
N ARG A 140 7.28 -3.45 4.70
CA ARG A 140 6.73 -2.49 5.69
C ARG A 140 6.53 -3.18 7.05
N TYR A 141 6.72 -2.44 8.15
CA TYR A 141 6.74 -3.00 9.51
C TYR A 141 5.62 -2.46 10.41
N PRO A 142 4.70 -3.32 10.92
CA PRO A 142 3.47 -2.91 11.62
C PRO A 142 3.61 -2.65 13.14
N MET A 143 2.95 -1.62 13.70
CA MET A 143 2.90 -1.33 15.16
C MET A 143 2.15 -2.41 15.98
N ALA A 144 2.10 -2.33 17.33
CA ALA A 144 1.50 -3.36 18.22
C ALA A 144 0.18 -2.90 18.91
N THR A 145 -0.68 -3.85 19.31
CA THR A 145 -2.06 -3.63 19.82
C THR A 145 -2.15 -3.39 21.35
N SER A 146 -2.77 -2.28 21.77
CA SER A 146 -3.17 -1.98 23.16
C SER A 146 -4.46 -1.15 23.20
N MET A 147 -5.33 -1.37 24.20
CA MET A 147 -6.58 -0.60 24.37
C MET A 147 -6.40 0.75 25.08
N PHE A 148 -5.27 0.92 25.77
CA PHE A 148 -4.82 2.19 26.31
C PHE A 148 -3.70 2.70 25.44
N ALA A 149 -3.70 4.00 25.15
CA ALA A 149 -2.51 4.62 24.60
C ALA A 149 -1.33 4.30 25.54
N PRO A 150 -0.17 3.86 25.02
CA PRO A 150 0.99 3.62 25.87
C PRO A 150 1.34 4.92 26.60
N HIS A 151 1.58 4.85 27.91
CA HIS A 151 2.11 6.01 28.63
C HIS A 151 3.51 6.31 28.11
N LYS A 152 3.62 7.35 27.29
CA LYS A 152 4.88 7.83 26.74
C LYS A 152 5.37 9.02 27.55
N ALA A 153 6.66 9.02 27.87
CA ALA A 153 7.31 10.12 28.58
C ALA A 153 7.57 11.35 27.69
N TYR A 154 7.28 11.26 26.38
CA TYR A 154 7.35 12.37 25.45
C TYR A 154 5.96 12.97 25.21
N TRP A 155 5.94 14.25 24.82
CA TRP A 155 4.70 14.96 24.52
C TRP A 155 3.94 14.32 23.35
N HIS A 156 2.64 14.07 23.53
CA HIS A 156 1.75 13.54 22.51
C HIS A 156 0.32 14.06 22.76
N LEU A 157 -0.54 13.97 21.75
CA LEU A 157 -1.95 14.29 21.86
C LEU A 157 -2.74 13.07 22.32
N ASP A 158 -3.65 13.26 23.27
CA ASP A 158 -4.62 12.24 23.66
C ASP A 158 -5.73 12.12 22.61
N VAL A 159 -6.14 10.90 22.25
CA VAL A 159 -7.27 10.68 21.35
C VAL A 159 -8.57 10.42 22.14
N PRO A 160 -9.72 11.00 21.73
CA PRO A 160 -9.88 11.91 20.58
C PRO A 160 -9.67 13.40 20.89
N ALA A 161 -9.70 13.82 22.16
CA ALA A 161 -9.82 15.22 22.55
C ALA A 161 -8.61 16.10 22.21
N GLY A 162 -7.39 15.59 22.39
CA GLY A 162 -6.16 16.30 22.06
C GLY A 162 -6.01 16.52 20.55
N VAL A 163 -6.37 15.52 19.73
CA VAL A 163 -6.32 15.63 18.26
C VAL A 163 -7.38 16.59 17.73
N SER A 164 -8.63 16.47 18.16
CA SER A 164 -9.72 17.36 17.74
C SER A 164 -9.45 18.83 18.12
N LEU A 165 -8.94 19.09 19.33
CA LEU A 165 -8.49 20.41 19.76
C LEU A 165 -7.31 20.91 18.92
N GLY A 166 -6.28 20.08 18.73
CA GLY A 166 -5.08 20.41 17.96
C GLY A 166 -5.36 20.75 16.49
N CYS A 167 -6.35 20.08 15.90
CA CYS A 167 -6.83 20.34 14.54
C CYS A 167 -7.90 21.44 14.45
N ASN A 168 -8.27 22.07 15.56
CA ASN A 168 -9.36 23.06 15.66
C ASN A 168 -10.72 22.51 15.15
N ALA A 169 -10.93 21.20 15.22
CA ALA A 169 -12.13 20.52 14.76
C ALA A 169 -13.33 20.82 15.68
N ASP A 170 -13.09 21.06 16.97
CA ASP A 170 -14.14 21.33 17.96
C ASP A 170 -15.03 22.53 17.57
N LYS A 171 -14.46 23.54 16.90
CA LYS A 171 -15.23 24.68 16.42
C LYS A 171 -16.25 24.24 15.36
N ALA A 172 -15.84 23.40 14.42
CA ALA A 172 -16.72 22.83 13.41
C ALA A 172 -17.78 21.91 14.03
N HIS A 173 -17.38 21.07 14.99
CA HIS A 173 -18.30 20.19 15.71
C HIS A 173 -19.38 20.95 16.46
N ARG A 174 -19.02 22.05 17.16
CA ARG A 174 -19.99 22.91 17.85
C ARG A 174 -20.96 23.60 16.89
N SER A 175 -20.59 23.78 15.62
CA SER A 175 -21.49 24.24 14.56
C SER A 175 -22.27 23.11 13.85
N GLY A 176 -22.17 21.87 14.32
CA GLY A 176 -22.86 20.71 13.74
C GLY A 176 -22.17 20.10 12.51
N ILE A 177 -20.94 20.52 12.20
CA ILE A 177 -20.14 19.98 11.07
C ILE A 177 -19.26 18.86 11.62
N THR A 178 -19.72 17.62 11.48
CA THR A 178 -19.10 16.43 12.10
C THR A 178 -18.68 15.35 11.10
N GLY A 179 -18.83 15.60 9.80
CA GLY A 179 -18.60 14.62 8.73
C GLY A 179 -19.81 13.72 8.44
N LYS A 180 -20.98 14.03 9.00
CA LYS A 180 -22.23 13.30 8.72
C LYS A 180 -22.52 13.23 7.22
N GLY A 181 -22.74 12.02 6.72
CA GLY A 181 -23.01 11.74 5.30
C GLY A 181 -21.76 11.63 4.43
N ILE A 182 -20.56 11.77 5.01
CA ILE A 182 -19.30 11.57 4.32
C ILE A 182 -18.79 10.16 4.59
N LYS A 183 -18.36 9.47 3.53
CA LYS A 183 -17.64 8.20 3.62
C LYS A 183 -16.14 8.46 3.46
N VAL A 184 -15.33 7.90 4.35
CA VAL A 184 -13.87 7.99 4.29
C VAL A 184 -13.31 6.60 4.10
N ALA A 185 -12.68 6.35 2.95
CA ALA A 185 -11.92 5.12 2.74
C ALA A 185 -10.54 5.26 3.41
N MET A 186 -10.21 4.30 4.28
CA MET A 186 -8.91 4.24 4.95
C MET A 186 -8.19 2.98 4.49
N VAL A 187 -7.17 3.18 3.65
CA VAL A 187 -6.31 2.12 3.12
C VAL A 187 -5.14 1.93 4.07
N ASP A 188 -5.19 0.89 4.88
CA ASP A 188 -4.21 0.64 5.93
C ASP A 188 -4.19 -0.86 6.30
N SER A 189 -3.58 -1.25 7.40
CA SER A 189 -3.42 -2.63 7.89
C SER A 189 -4.72 -3.37 8.21
N GLY A 190 -5.87 -2.70 8.06
CA GLY A 190 -7.20 -3.21 8.34
C GLY A 190 -7.86 -2.42 9.45
N TRP A 191 -8.92 -3.01 10.02
CA TRP A 191 -9.62 -2.40 11.14
C TRP A 191 -10.26 -3.48 12.01
N SER A 192 -10.05 -3.37 13.32
CA SER A 192 -10.65 -4.24 14.32
C SER A 192 -11.84 -3.54 14.97
N LYS A 193 -12.89 -4.29 15.33
CA LYS A 193 -14.00 -3.83 16.18
C LYS A 193 -13.53 -3.61 17.63
N HIS A 194 -12.65 -2.64 17.81
CA HIS A 194 -12.01 -2.38 19.08
C HIS A 194 -12.96 -1.59 20.02
N PRO A 195 -13.04 -1.91 21.33
CA PRO A 195 -13.98 -1.27 22.26
C PRO A 195 -13.92 0.25 22.31
N PHE A 196 -12.74 0.83 22.05
CA PHE A 196 -12.57 2.29 21.93
C PHE A 196 -13.58 2.92 20.94
N PHE A 197 -13.80 2.28 19.79
CA PHE A 197 -14.67 2.79 18.73
C PHE A 197 -16.13 2.40 18.97
N VAL A 198 -16.37 1.13 19.32
CA VAL A 198 -17.73 0.59 19.51
C VAL A 198 -18.47 1.33 20.61
N ASN A 199 -17.82 1.57 21.76
CA ASN A 199 -18.45 2.23 22.90
C ASN A 199 -18.67 3.74 22.67
N ARG A 200 -18.01 4.33 21.68
CA ARG A 200 -18.21 5.72 21.25
C ARG A 200 -19.25 5.87 20.13
N GLY A 201 -19.79 4.76 19.62
CA GLY A 201 -20.80 4.77 18.55
C GLY A 201 -20.26 5.16 17.18
N TYR A 202 -18.93 5.07 16.98
CA TYR A 202 -18.33 5.34 15.67
C TYR A 202 -18.74 4.30 14.63
N ARG A 203 -18.92 4.75 13.39
CA ARG A 203 -19.45 3.94 12.29
C ARG A 203 -18.32 3.49 11.37
N ALA A 204 -18.09 2.19 11.32
CA ALA A 204 -17.20 1.56 10.35
C ALA A 204 -17.97 0.49 9.57
N ALA A 205 -17.88 0.55 8.25
CA ALA A 205 -18.33 -0.48 7.34
C ALA A 205 -17.50 -1.77 7.52
N PRO A 206 -17.98 -2.93 7.02
CA PRO A 206 -17.16 -4.13 6.96
C PRO A 206 -15.83 -3.87 6.23
N VAL A 207 -14.75 -4.45 6.74
CA VAL A 207 -13.41 -4.32 6.16
C VAL A 207 -13.39 -4.95 4.77
N VAL A 208 -12.97 -4.17 3.79
CA VAL A 208 -12.71 -4.63 2.43
C VAL A 208 -11.27 -5.13 2.36
N LEU A 209 -11.05 -6.31 1.79
CA LEU A 209 -9.70 -6.86 1.61
C LEU A 209 -9.12 -6.36 0.29
N GLY A 210 -7.96 -5.70 0.37
CA GLY A 210 -7.09 -5.53 -0.79
C GLY A 210 -6.54 -6.88 -1.26
N PRO A 211 -5.96 -6.96 -2.47
CA PRO A 211 -5.51 -8.23 -3.02
C PRO A 211 -4.37 -8.83 -2.20
N GLY A 212 -4.46 -10.14 -1.97
CA GLY A 212 -3.53 -10.87 -1.10
C GLY A 212 -3.70 -10.57 0.38
N ALA A 213 -4.65 -9.72 0.80
CA ALA A 213 -4.98 -9.51 2.19
C ALA A 213 -5.97 -10.60 2.68
N ALA A 214 -5.94 -10.88 3.97
CA ALA A 214 -6.81 -11.88 4.59
C ALA A 214 -7.30 -11.41 5.97
N ASN A 215 -8.17 -12.21 6.59
CA ASN A 215 -8.70 -11.98 7.94
C ASN A 215 -9.34 -10.59 8.11
N PRO A 216 -10.50 -10.31 7.49
CA PRO A 216 -11.10 -8.98 7.50
C PRO A 216 -11.54 -8.53 8.89
N LEU A 217 -11.72 -9.46 9.84
CA LEU A 217 -12.13 -9.15 11.21
C LEU A 217 -10.96 -8.89 12.15
N LYS A 218 -9.73 -8.97 11.65
CA LYS A 218 -8.51 -8.73 12.43
C LYS A 218 -7.69 -7.65 11.76
N ASP A 219 -7.09 -6.84 12.59
CA ASP A 219 -6.00 -5.95 12.21
C ASP A 219 -4.81 -6.40 13.05
N GLU A 220 -4.01 -7.31 12.51
CA GLU A 220 -2.87 -7.91 13.20
C GLU A 220 -1.77 -6.88 13.51
N SER A 221 -1.74 -5.79 12.74
CA SER A 221 -0.90 -4.62 13.02
C SER A 221 -1.54 -3.67 14.04
N GLY A 222 -2.85 -3.55 14.04
CA GLY A 222 -3.53 -2.48 14.77
C GLY A 222 -3.22 -1.06 14.27
N HIS A 223 -2.46 -0.87 13.18
CA HIS A 223 -2.07 0.46 12.70
C HIS A 223 -3.30 1.18 12.13
N GLY A 224 -4.01 0.59 11.18
CA GLY A 224 -5.24 1.15 10.64
C GLY A 224 -6.33 1.33 11.71
N THR A 225 -6.44 0.38 12.63
CA THR A 225 -7.30 0.54 13.80
C THR A 225 -6.89 1.78 14.61
N GLY A 226 -5.61 1.96 14.93
CA GLY A 226 -5.10 3.11 15.68
C GLY A 226 -5.28 4.43 14.94
N GLU A 227 -4.86 4.50 13.68
CA GLU A 227 -4.94 5.69 12.84
C GLU A 227 -6.39 6.13 12.59
N SER A 228 -7.34 5.19 12.57
CA SER A 228 -8.76 5.54 12.49
C SER A 228 -9.24 6.41 13.66
N ALA A 229 -8.56 6.39 14.82
CA ALA A 229 -8.87 7.28 15.93
C ALA A 229 -8.64 8.75 15.59
N ASN A 230 -7.64 9.06 14.75
CA ASN A 230 -7.38 10.42 14.27
C ASN A 230 -8.50 10.89 13.34
N ILE A 231 -8.95 10.01 12.43
CA ILE A 231 -10.06 10.30 11.51
C ILE A 231 -11.34 10.61 12.31
N PHE A 232 -11.70 9.73 13.25
CA PHE A 232 -12.90 9.94 14.07
C PHE A 232 -12.78 11.11 15.05
N ALA A 233 -11.57 11.45 15.50
CA ALA A 233 -11.37 12.66 16.30
C ALA A 233 -11.74 13.92 15.52
N CYS A 234 -11.39 14.00 14.24
CA CYS A 234 -11.70 15.17 13.41
C CYS A 234 -13.12 15.16 12.84
N ALA A 235 -13.68 13.98 12.54
CA ALA A 235 -14.99 13.85 11.91
C ALA A 235 -15.77 12.67 12.53
N PRO A 236 -16.37 12.85 13.72
CA PRO A 236 -16.94 11.74 14.48
C PRO A 236 -18.16 11.07 13.83
N ASP A 237 -18.78 11.71 12.83
CA ASP A 237 -19.97 11.23 12.14
C ASP A 237 -19.74 10.74 10.70
N ILE A 238 -18.49 10.49 10.31
CA ILE A 238 -18.26 9.79 9.04
C ILE A 238 -18.78 8.35 9.08
N GLU A 239 -18.89 7.74 7.90
CA GLU A 239 -18.81 6.28 7.74
C GLU A 239 -17.38 5.92 7.31
N LEU A 240 -16.65 5.19 8.15
CA LEU A 240 -15.32 4.69 7.77
C LEU A 240 -15.49 3.45 6.87
N LEU A 241 -14.82 3.44 5.72
CA LEU A 241 -14.62 2.25 4.89
C LEU A 241 -13.17 1.78 5.05
N PRO A 242 -12.90 0.85 5.98
CA PRO A 242 -11.56 0.31 6.14
C PRO A 242 -11.23 -0.64 4.98
N VAL A 243 -10.10 -0.41 4.32
CA VAL A 243 -9.56 -1.27 3.27
C VAL A 243 -8.23 -1.83 3.77
N LYS A 244 -8.21 -3.13 4.02
CA LYS A 244 -7.06 -3.84 4.57
C LYS A 244 -6.05 -4.14 3.47
N ILE A 245 -4.84 -3.64 3.66
CA ILE A 245 -3.72 -3.90 2.76
C ILE A 245 -3.10 -5.26 3.06
N ASN A 246 -2.56 -5.89 2.02
CA ASN A 246 -1.39 -6.71 2.19
C ASN A 246 -0.19 -5.76 2.12
N PHE A 247 0.67 -5.76 3.12
CA PHE A 247 1.82 -4.85 3.16
C PHE A 247 2.84 -5.11 2.05
N ALA A 248 2.81 -6.29 1.42
CA ALA A 248 3.57 -6.61 0.22
C ALA A 248 2.80 -6.27 -1.08
N ASN A 249 1.60 -5.70 -1.00
CA ASN A 249 0.79 -5.25 -2.14
C ASN A 249 -0.10 -4.08 -1.70
N SER A 250 0.53 -2.94 -1.40
CA SER A 250 -0.21 -1.80 -0.83
C SER A 250 -1.01 -1.06 -1.90
N LEU A 251 -0.49 -0.97 -3.13
CA LEU A 251 -1.16 -0.28 -4.23
C LEU A 251 -2.51 -0.92 -4.58
N GLY A 252 -2.57 -2.25 -4.59
CA GLY A 252 -3.81 -2.95 -4.93
C GLY A 252 -4.97 -2.63 -3.98
N ALA A 253 -4.66 -2.32 -2.73
CA ALA A 253 -5.65 -1.90 -1.75
C ALA A 253 -6.19 -0.48 -2.02
N PHE A 254 -5.36 0.46 -2.51
CA PHE A 254 -5.85 1.77 -2.95
C PHE A 254 -6.82 1.68 -4.11
N ASN A 255 -6.52 0.82 -5.08
CA ASN A 255 -7.40 0.54 -6.19
C ASN A 255 -8.75 -0.04 -5.72
N THR A 256 -8.70 -0.95 -4.75
CA THR A 256 -9.90 -1.54 -4.13
C THR A 256 -10.76 -0.47 -3.42
N ALA A 257 -10.14 0.59 -2.90
CA ALA A 257 -10.84 1.65 -2.17
C ALA A 257 -11.65 2.59 -3.08
N VAL A 258 -11.23 2.77 -4.33
CA VAL A 258 -11.86 3.71 -5.27
C VAL A 258 -12.87 3.06 -6.21
N GLY A 259 -12.85 1.72 -6.33
CA GLY A 259 -13.78 0.94 -7.17
C GLY A 259 -13.23 0.66 -8.56
#